data_AF-A0A7C4YWN3-F1
#
_entry.id   AF-A0A7C4YWN3-F1
#
_cell.length_a   1.000
_cell.length_b   1.000
_cell.length_c   1.000
_cell.angle_alpha   90.00
_cell.angle_beta   90.00
_cell.angle_gamma   90.00
#
_symmetry.space_group_name_H-M   'P 1'
#
loop_
_entity.id
_entity.type
_entity.pdbx_description
1 polymer ?
#
loop_
_entity_poly.entity_id
_entity_poly.type
_entity_poly.pdbx_seq_one_letter_code
_entity_poly.pdbx_strand_id
1 'polypeptide(L)'
;MKRGDKNPELETDPRFPSGPWIGFWTQKNFPAGKHSMELQLLFSEGKITGEGRDWVGAFTVTGRYELASGVCHWIKQYVRRHAVAYNGFNEGKGIWGKWEIASHGLHGGFHIWPEGLPDPTGTQLHEAADVPSDVCETVDYRELQPLSSP
;
A
#
# COMPACT_ATOMS: atom_id res chain seq x y z
N MET A 1 28.44 -30.09 5.88
CA MET A 1 26.98 -30.12 6.09
C MET A 1 26.32 -29.33 4.97
N LYS A 2 25.67 -29.98 4.01
CA LYS A 2 24.88 -29.29 2.99
C LYS A 2 23.61 -28.78 3.68
N ARG A 3 23.44 -27.45 3.77
CA ARG A 3 22.11 -26.87 3.97
C ARG A 3 21.31 -27.31 2.74
N GLY A 4 20.37 -28.23 2.92
CA GLY A 4 19.46 -28.58 1.84
C GLY A 4 18.65 -27.33 1.52
N ASP A 5 18.74 -26.87 0.28
CA ASP A 5 17.84 -25.88 -0.28
C ASP A 5 16.43 -26.51 -0.34
N LYS A 6 15.75 -26.55 0.80
CA LYS A 6 14.31 -26.78 0.82
C LYS A 6 13.68 -25.51 0.28
N ASN A 7 13.11 -25.61 -0.92
CA ASN A 7 12.23 -24.56 -1.44
C ASN A 7 11.14 -24.31 -0.37
N PRO A 8 10.90 -23.05 0.05
CA PRO A 8 9.93 -22.78 1.10
C PRO A 8 8.56 -23.32 0.69
N GLU A 9 7.94 -24.09 1.58
CA GLU A 9 6.59 -24.61 1.36
C GLU A 9 5.60 -23.44 1.46
N LEU A 10 4.97 -23.10 0.33
CA LEU A 10 4.06 -21.96 0.25
C LEU A 10 2.80 -22.24 1.06
N GLU A 11 2.26 -21.18 1.66
CA GLU A 11 0.96 -21.24 2.32
C GLU A 11 -0.17 -21.54 1.32
N THR A 12 -1.15 -22.33 1.76
CA THR A 12 -2.29 -22.79 0.95
C THR A 12 -3.63 -22.26 1.47
N ASP A 13 -3.69 -21.72 2.69
CA ASP A 13 -4.88 -21.04 3.20
C ASP A 13 -5.23 -19.86 2.28
N PRO A 14 -6.46 -19.79 1.74
CA PRO A 14 -6.86 -18.77 0.77
C PRO A 14 -6.85 -17.35 1.33
N ARG A 15 -6.75 -17.17 2.65
CA ARG A 15 -6.55 -15.86 3.29
C ARG A 15 -5.15 -15.32 3.05
N PHE A 16 -4.15 -16.18 2.89
CA PHE A 16 -2.74 -15.82 2.86
C PHE A 16 -2.04 -16.20 1.54
N PRO A 17 -2.58 -15.81 0.37
CA PRO A 17 -1.91 -16.10 -0.90
C PRO A 17 -0.60 -15.31 -1.01
N SER A 18 0.46 -15.99 -1.44
CA SER A 18 1.70 -15.33 -1.86
C SER A 18 1.52 -14.65 -3.22
N GLY A 19 2.29 -13.60 -3.47
CA GLY A 19 2.25 -12.81 -4.71
C GLY A 19 1.94 -11.32 -4.46
N PRO A 20 1.33 -10.64 -5.45
CA PRO A 20 1.10 -9.20 -5.39
C PRO A 20 -0.10 -8.84 -4.53
N TRP A 21 0.09 -7.82 -3.71
CA TRP A 21 -0.90 -7.24 -2.82
C TRP A 21 -0.93 -5.73 -3.00
N ILE A 22 -2.11 -5.16 -2.86
CA ILE A 22 -2.35 -3.73 -2.90
C ILE A 22 -3.11 -3.30 -1.66
N GLY A 23 -3.16 -2.00 -1.42
CA GLY A 23 -4.05 -1.43 -0.43
C GLY A 23 -3.58 -0.06 0.01
N PHE A 24 -3.83 0.26 1.28
CA PHE A 24 -3.53 1.57 1.81
C PHE A 24 -3.25 1.56 3.30
N TRP A 25 -2.65 2.64 3.76
CA TRP A 25 -2.57 3.02 5.16
C TRP A 25 -3.12 4.43 5.35
N THR A 26 -3.59 4.73 6.56
CA THR A 26 -4.14 6.05 6.91
C THR A 26 -3.34 6.66 8.03
N GLN A 27 -3.24 7.99 8.05
CA GLN A 27 -2.65 8.71 9.17
C GLN A 27 -3.33 10.05 9.40
N LYS A 28 -3.29 10.52 10.65
CA LYS A 28 -3.79 11.86 11.01
C LYS A 28 -2.71 12.94 10.90
N ASN A 29 -1.45 12.56 11.01
CA ASN A 29 -0.31 13.46 10.93
C ASN A 29 -0.03 13.85 9.48
N PHE A 30 0.60 15.00 9.25
CA PHE A 30 0.87 15.49 7.90
C PHE A 30 1.88 14.58 7.16
N PRO A 31 1.61 14.19 5.90
CA PRO A 31 0.36 14.43 5.17
C PRO A 31 -0.74 13.48 5.63
N ALA A 32 -1.85 14.06 6.09
CA ALA A 32 -2.99 13.31 6.58
C ALA A 32 -3.76 12.68 5.42
N GLY A 33 -4.46 11.57 5.70
CA GLY A 33 -5.33 10.92 4.74
C GLY A 33 -4.98 9.47 4.47
N LYS A 34 -5.46 8.97 3.32
CA LYS A 34 -5.32 7.59 2.83
C LYS A 34 -4.19 7.56 1.80
N HIS A 35 -3.20 6.70 2.01
CA HIS A 35 -2.01 6.57 1.18
C HIS A 35 -1.92 5.15 0.64
N SER A 36 -1.90 5.02 -0.69
CA SER A 36 -1.80 3.72 -1.35
C SER A 36 -0.42 3.10 -1.18
N MET A 37 -0.37 1.76 -1.21
CA MET A 37 0.87 0.99 -1.24
C MET A 37 0.70 -0.31 -2.02
N GLU A 38 1.80 -0.74 -2.62
CA GLU A 38 1.94 -2.01 -3.33
C GLU A 38 2.96 -2.90 -2.62
N LEU A 39 2.72 -4.20 -2.59
CA LEU A 39 3.56 -5.19 -1.92
C LEU A 39 3.67 -6.47 -2.75
N GLN A 40 4.81 -7.12 -2.66
CA GLN A 40 5.00 -8.51 -3.06
C GLN A 40 5.25 -9.32 -1.79
N LEU A 41 4.29 -10.16 -1.41
CA LEU A 41 4.31 -10.91 -0.15
C LEU A 41 4.53 -12.41 -0.38
N LEU A 42 5.29 -13.03 0.50
CA LEU A 42 5.53 -14.46 0.59
C LEU A 42 5.06 -14.94 1.97
N PHE A 43 4.09 -15.85 1.96
CA PHE A 43 3.58 -16.56 3.12
C PHE A 43 4.06 -18.01 3.07
N SER A 44 4.79 -18.42 4.10
CA SER A 44 5.34 -19.77 4.21
C SER A 44 5.64 -20.07 5.67
N GLU A 45 5.22 -21.24 6.15
CA GLU A 45 5.52 -21.74 7.50
C GLU A 45 5.21 -20.73 8.63
N GLY A 46 4.08 -20.01 8.54
CA GLY A 46 3.68 -19.01 9.54
C GLY A 46 4.51 -17.71 9.51
N LYS A 47 5.35 -17.51 8.48
CA LYS A 47 6.17 -16.31 8.28
C LYS A 47 5.65 -15.48 7.12
N ILE A 48 5.72 -14.16 7.29
CA ILE A 48 5.46 -13.18 6.24
C ILE A 48 6.80 -12.56 5.87
N THR A 49 7.16 -12.59 4.59
CA THR A 49 8.31 -11.85 4.06
C THR A 49 7.91 -11.14 2.77
N GLY A 50 8.65 -10.12 2.37
CA GLY A 50 8.35 -9.45 1.12
C GLY A 50 9.01 -8.08 1.00
N GLU A 51 8.57 -7.37 -0.02
CA GLU A 51 8.98 -6.01 -0.32
C GLU A 51 7.81 -5.21 -0.86
N GLY A 52 7.98 -3.90 -0.98
CA GLY A 52 6.95 -3.05 -1.52
C GLY A 52 7.39 -1.61 -1.63
N ARG A 53 6.45 -0.78 -2.06
CA ARG A 53 6.66 0.64 -2.29
C ARG A 53 5.40 1.44 -1.97
N ASP A 54 5.63 2.65 -1.51
CA ASP A 54 4.64 3.72 -1.49
C ASP A 54 5.32 5.07 -1.74
N TRP A 55 4.58 6.16 -1.54
CA TRP A 55 5.09 7.52 -1.74
C TRP A 55 6.23 7.92 -0.77
N VAL A 56 6.39 7.22 0.37
CA VAL A 56 7.52 7.44 1.31
C VAL A 56 8.80 6.80 0.76
N GLY A 57 8.68 5.64 0.11
CA GLY A 57 9.75 4.97 -0.61
C GLY A 57 9.63 3.44 -0.61
N ALA A 58 10.71 2.77 -1.02
CA ALA A 58 10.81 1.32 -1.01
C ALA A 58 11.05 0.77 0.41
N PHE A 59 10.50 -0.41 0.69
CA PHE A 59 10.57 -1.07 1.99
C PHE A 59 10.60 -2.59 1.88
N THR A 60 11.05 -3.25 2.95
CA THR A 60 10.96 -4.70 3.15
C THR A 60 9.96 -5.04 4.24
N VAL A 61 9.37 -6.24 4.17
CA VAL A 61 8.43 -6.78 5.15
C VAL A 61 9.02 -8.04 5.79
N THR A 62 8.92 -8.15 7.12
CA THR A 62 9.27 -9.37 7.85
C THR A 62 8.38 -9.53 9.06
N GLY A 63 7.75 -10.69 9.20
CA GLY A 63 6.75 -10.93 10.25
C GLY A 63 6.25 -12.36 10.31
N ARG A 64 5.09 -12.53 10.94
CA ARG A 64 4.42 -13.81 11.18
C ARG A 64 2.90 -13.68 11.03
N TYR A 65 2.26 -14.80 10.70
CA TYR A 65 0.81 -14.96 10.69
C TYR A 65 0.44 -16.26 11.40
N GLU A 66 -0.79 -16.32 11.90
CA GLU A 66 -1.35 -17.52 12.54
C GLU A 66 -2.66 -17.92 11.85
N LEU A 67 -2.78 -19.18 11.43
CA LEU A 67 -3.96 -19.68 10.75
C LEU A 67 -5.18 -19.80 11.66
N ALA A 68 -4.98 -20.27 12.89
CA ALA A 68 -6.06 -20.52 13.85
C ALA A 68 -6.80 -19.23 14.21
N SER A 69 -6.05 -18.16 14.47
CA SER A 69 -6.63 -16.87 14.79
C SER A 69 -6.88 -16.04 13.54
N GLY A 70 -5.98 -16.01 12.55
CA GLY A 70 -5.97 -15.04 11.46
C GLY A 70 -5.13 -13.79 11.77
N VAL A 71 -4.49 -13.74 12.93
CA VAL A 71 -3.66 -12.63 13.39
C VAL A 71 -2.37 -12.54 12.58
N CYS A 72 -1.97 -11.31 12.27
CA CYS A 72 -0.75 -10.99 11.52
C CYS A 72 0.04 -9.89 12.23
N HIS A 73 1.35 -10.09 12.35
CA HIS A 73 2.28 -9.10 12.90
C HIS A 73 3.52 -9.01 12.01
N TRP A 74 3.89 -7.81 11.57
CA TRP A 74 5.13 -7.63 10.82
C TRP A 74 5.77 -6.27 11.05
N ILE A 75 7.04 -6.19 10.69
CA ILE A 75 7.79 -4.94 10.58
C ILE A 75 7.93 -4.59 9.11
N LYS A 76 7.54 -3.37 8.76
CA LYS A 76 7.84 -2.71 7.50
C LYS A 76 9.07 -1.84 7.71
N GLN A 77 10.18 -2.17 7.07
CA GLN A 77 11.44 -1.45 7.19
C GLN A 77 11.71 -0.66 5.91
N TYR A 78 11.65 0.67 5.97
CA TYR A 78 12.07 1.50 4.86
C TYR A 78 13.59 1.44 4.69
N VAL A 79 14.06 1.33 3.46
CA VAL A 79 15.49 1.19 3.14
C VAL A 79 16.27 2.38 3.71
N ARG A 80 17.21 2.09 4.62
CA ARG A 80 18.06 3.08 5.33
C ARG A 80 17.28 4.15 6.13
N ARG A 81 16.04 3.86 6.53
CA ARG A 81 15.18 4.76 7.31
C ARG A 81 14.58 4.03 8.52
N HIS A 82 13.36 4.39 8.90
CA HIS A 82 12.69 3.86 10.09
C HIS A 82 11.91 2.56 9.79
N ALA A 83 11.64 1.82 10.86
CA ALA A 83 10.73 0.69 10.88
C ALA A 83 9.34 1.12 11.35
N VAL A 84 8.32 0.43 10.85
CA VAL A 84 6.92 0.60 11.23
C VAL A 84 6.39 -0.77 11.62
N ALA A 85 5.79 -0.89 12.80
CA ALA A 85 5.16 -2.12 13.25
C ALA A 85 3.71 -2.17 12.76
N TYR A 86 3.29 -3.32 12.25
CA TYR A 86 1.94 -3.59 11.76
C TYR A 86 1.33 -4.72 12.57
N ASN A 87 0.12 -4.50 13.05
CA ASN A 87 -0.69 -5.45 13.80
C ASN A 87 -2.06 -5.52 13.13
N GLY A 88 -2.42 -6.68 12.60
CA GLY A 88 -3.66 -6.85 11.86
C GLY A 88 -4.24 -8.24 11.91
N PHE A 89 -5.33 -8.41 11.18
CA PHE A 89 -6.12 -9.62 11.13
C PHE A 89 -6.63 -9.89 9.72
N ASN A 90 -6.78 -11.16 9.37
CA ASN A 90 -7.31 -11.58 8.08
C ASN A 90 -8.46 -12.58 8.24
N GLU A 91 -9.64 -12.14 7.83
CA GLU A 91 -10.89 -12.91 7.83
C GLU A 91 -11.36 -13.28 6.42
N GLY A 92 -10.47 -13.24 5.41
CA GLY A 92 -10.76 -13.55 4.02
C GLY A 92 -11.10 -12.35 3.14
N LYS A 93 -10.91 -11.13 3.65
CA LYS A 93 -11.09 -9.86 2.90
C LYS A 93 -9.82 -9.02 2.88
N GLY A 94 -8.67 -9.70 2.90
CA GLY A 94 -7.37 -9.08 3.10
C GLY A 94 -7.04 -8.82 4.58
N ILE A 95 -5.86 -8.26 4.81
CA ILE A 95 -5.33 -7.98 6.14
C ILE A 95 -5.60 -6.51 6.49
N TRP A 96 -6.24 -6.26 7.62
CA TRP A 96 -6.53 -4.92 8.11
C TRP A 96 -6.17 -4.78 9.59
N GLY A 97 -5.89 -3.55 10.02
CA GLY A 97 -5.48 -3.32 11.40
C GLY A 97 -4.83 -1.95 11.62
N LYS A 98 -3.85 -1.92 12.51
CA LYS A 98 -3.11 -0.71 12.90
C LYS A 98 -1.62 -0.82 12.59
N TRP A 99 -1.05 0.30 12.18
CA TRP A 99 0.39 0.48 12.13
C TRP A 99 0.82 1.49 13.20
N GLU A 100 2.05 1.37 13.66
CA GLU A 100 2.65 2.26 14.66
C GLU A 100 4.15 2.47 14.46
N ILE A 101 4.62 3.66 14.84
CA ILE A 101 6.03 4.01 14.99
C ILE A 101 6.19 4.53 16.41
N ALA A 102 6.47 3.60 17.34
CA ALA A 102 6.47 3.87 18.77
C ALA A 102 7.40 5.03 19.17
N SER A 103 8.57 5.13 18.54
CA SER A 103 9.55 6.20 18.83
C SER A 103 9.05 7.62 18.52
N HIS A 104 8.06 7.75 17.65
CA HIS A 104 7.49 9.04 17.24
C HIS A 104 6.03 9.23 17.66
N GLY A 105 5.45 8.26 18.38
CA GLY A 105 4.03 8.27 18.75
C GLY A 105 3.08 8.31 17.55
N LEU A 106 3.56 7.95 16.34
CA LEU A 106 2.77 7.96 15.12
C LEU A 106 2.04 6.62 14.98
N HIS A 107 0.79 6.68 14.55
CA HIS A 107 -0.02 5.48 14.33
C HIS A 107 -1.17 5.77 13.36
N GLY A 108 -1.77 4.70 12.86
CA GLY A 108 -2.91 4.80 11.98
C GLY A 108 -3.48 3.45 11.58
N GLY A 109 -4.45 3.46 10.68
CA GLY A 109 -5.09 2.25 10.17
C GLY A 109 -4.43 1.76 8.89
N PHE A 110 -4.66 0.51 8.52
CA PHE A 110 -4.32 0.02 7.19
C PHE A 110 -5.29 -1.08 6.75
N HIS A 111 -5.35 -1.29 5.44
CA HIS A 111 -6.03 -2.43 4.83
C HIS A 111 -5.30 -2.78 3.53
N ILE A 112 -4.87 -4.03 3.40
CA ILE A 112 -4.27 -4.60 2.19
C ILE A 112 -5.00 -5.88 1.78
N TRP A 113 -5.03 -6.17 0.49
CA TRP A 113 -5.63 -7.37 -0.07
C TRP A 113 -4.84 -7.83 -1.31
N PRO A 114 -4.95 -9.11 -1.70
CA PRO A 114 -4.33 -9.60 -2.93
C PRO A 114 -4.86 -8.84 -4.15
N GLU A 115 -4.00 -8.51 -5.11
CA GLU A 115 -4.40 -7.71 -6.29
C GLU A 115 -5.55 -8.35 -7.10
N GLY A 116 -5.63 -9.68 -7.11
CA GLY A 116 -6.73 -10.41 -7.78
C GLY A 116 -8.07 -10.42 -7.02
N LEU A 117 -8.14 -9.87 -5.80
CA LEU A 117 -9.35 -9.80 -4.99
C LEU A 117 -10.04 -8.44 -5.22
N PRO A 118 -11.35 -8.38 -5.52
CA PRO A 118 -12.06 -7.11 -5.70
C PRO A 118 -11.93 -6.23 -4.46
N ASP A 119 -11.75 -4.91 -4.64
CA ASP A 119 -11.53 -3.98 -3.53
C ASP A 119 -12.58 -4.17 -2.42
N PRO A 120 -12.19 -4.69 -1.25
CA PRO A 120 -13.12 -4.98 -0.17
C PRO A 120 -13.64 -3.72 0.51
N THR A 121 -13.05 -2.55 0.21
CA THR A 121 -13.45 -1.25 0.76
C THR A 121 -14.46 -0.51 -0.11
N GLY A 122 -14.87 -1.08 -1.25
CA GLY A 122 -15.90 -0.51 -2.12
C GLY A 122 -15.49 0.77 -2.82
N THR A 123 -14.19 1.11 -2.85
CA THR A 123 -13.71 2.27 -3.60
C THR A 123 -13.41 1.82 -5.03
N GLN A 124 -14.43 1.79 -5.89
CA GLN A 124 -14.15 1.75 -7.33
C GLN A 124 -13.36 3.01 -7.70
N LEU A 125 -12.03 2.88 -7.80
CA LEU A 125 -11.19 3.83 -8.50
C LEU A 125 -11.61 3.76 -9.97
N HIS A 126 -12.36 4.77 -10.43
CA HIS A 126 -12.50 5.02 -11.85
C HIS A 126 -11.08 5.19 -12.41
N GLU A 127 -10.66 4.20 -13.18
CA GLU A 127 -9.50 4.31 -14.07
C GLU A 127 -9.73 5.54 -14.95
N ALA A 128 -8.85 6.53 -14.79
CA ALA A 128 -8.86 7.74 -15.60
C ALA A 128 -8.49 7.33 -17.02
N ALA A 129 -9.51 7.01 -17.81
CA ALA A 129 -9.40 6.79 -19.23
C ALA A 129 -8.93 8.08 -19.91
N ASP A 130 -7.82 7.93 -20.64
CA ASP A 130 -7.31 8.73 -21.74
C ASP A 130 -7.47 10.26 -21.68
N VAL A 131 -6.34 10.95 -21.54
CA VAL A 131 -6.19 12.35 -21.99
C VAL A 131 -5.87 12.33 -23.47
N PRO A 132 -6.76 12.79 -24.37
CA PRO A 132 -6.33 13.18 -25.70
C PRO A 132 -5.49 14.46 -25.56
N SER A 133 -4.20 14.38 -25.89
CA SER A 133 -3.40 15.56 -26.15
C SER A 133 -3.77 16.09 -27.53
N ASP A 134 -4.51 17.20 -27.58
CA ASP A 134 -4.63 18.16 -28.69
C ASP A 134 -5.72 19.16 -28.23
N VAL A 135 -5.54 20.48 -28.15
CA VAL A 135 -4.95 21.41 -29.13
C VAL A 135 -4.37 22.61 -28.38
N CYS A 136 -3.19 23.06 -28.82
CA CYS A 136 -2.65 24.39 -28.51
C CYS A 136 -3.40 25.41 -29.35
N GLU A 137 -4.28 26.22 -28.77
CA GLU A 137 -4.82 27.41 -29.43
C GLU A 137 -4.23 28.69 -28.82
N THR A 138 -3.65 29.46 -29.71
CA THR A 138 -2.92 30.70 -29.49
C THR A 138 -3.84 31.81 -28.97
N VAL A 139 -3.43 32.45 -27.89
CA VAL A 139 -4.01 33.71 -27.40
C VAL A 139 -3.63 34.87 -28.34
N ASP A 140 -4.61 35.46 -29.02
CA ASP A 140 -4.43 36.73 -29.74
C ASP A 140 -4.69 37.91 -28.79
N TYR A 141 -3.63 38.64 -28.44
CA TYR A 141 -3.65 39.82 -27.57
C TYR A 141 -3.73 41.13 -28.37
N ARG A 142 -4.67 41.28 -29.31
CA ARG A 142 -4.78 42.50 -30.14
C ARG A 142 -6.07 43.30 -30.06
N GLU A 143 -6.93 43.10 -29.06
CA GLU A 143 -8.11 43.97 -28.91
C GLU A 143 -8.35 44.46 -27.47
N LEU A 144 -7.33 45.09 -26.88
CA LEU A 144 -7.52 45.99 -25.73
C LEU A 144 -7.15 47.41 -26.16
N GLN A 145 -8.11 48.16 -26.71
CA GLN A 145 -8.03 49.62 -26.73
C GLN A 145 -8.72 50.17 -25.46
N PRO A 146 -8.10 51.08 -24.71
CA PRO A 146 -8.74 51.75 -23.60
C PRO A 146 -9.63 52.89 -24.13
N LEU A 147 -10.92 52.86 -23.81
CA LEU A 147 -11.78 54.03 -23.97
C LEU A 147 -11.83 54.82 -22.66
N SER A 148 -11.26 56.01 -22.75
CA SER A 148 -11.22 57.09 -21.76
C SER A 148 -12.60 57.53 -21.28
N SER A 149 -12.69 57.82 -19.99
CA SER A 149 -13.78 58.54 -19.33
C SER A 149 -14.00 59.94 -19.89
N PRO A 150 -15.24 60.44 -19.86
CA PRO A 150 -15.54 61.82 -19.51
C PRO A 150 -15.92 61.98 -18.03
#